data_AF-A0A8J5HWK4-F1
#
_entry.id   AF-A0A8J5HWK4-F1
#
_cell.length_a   1.000
_cell.length_b   1.000
_cell.length_c   1.000
_cell.angle_alpha   90.00
_cell.angle_beta   90.00
_cell.angle_gamma   90.00
#
_symmetry.space_group_name_H-M   'P 1'
#
loop_
_entity.id
_entity.type
_entity.pdbx_description
1 polymer ?
#
loop_
_entity_poly.entity_id
_entity_poly.type
_entity_poly.pdbx_seq_one_letter_code
_entity_poly.pdbx_strand_id
1 'polypeptide(L)'
;MTYQESFKDWESIGVKIIPILSQPDERWSGERGYVQTAFSRAKDILNPSSTVVVLCGRKQMAEVCFSKNYYSHLQLCPYRELYGFSS
;
A
#
# COMPACT_ATOMS: atom_id res chain seq x y z
N MET A 1 -7.79 -3.55 14.20
CA MET A 1 -7.06 -3.84 12.96
C MET A 1 -7.21 -5.32 12.66
N THR A 2 -7.34 -5.73 11.41
CA THR A 2 -7.53 -7.15 11.07
C THR A 2 -6.18 -7.88 10.99
N TYR A 3 -6.13 -9.15 11.41
CA TYR A 3 -4.96 -10.04 11.32
C TYR A 3 -3.71 -9.57 12.09
N GLN A 4 -3.88 -8.74 13.11
CA GLN A 4 -2.75 -8.18 13.86
C GLN A 4 -1.94 -9.28 14.57
N GLU A 5 -2.61 -10.35 15.00
CA GLU A 5 -2.02 -11.55 15.56
C GLU A 5 -1.07 -12.26 14.60
N SER A 6 -1.33 -12.22 13.29
CA SER A 6 -0.51 -12.85 12.25
C SER A 6 0.73 -12.05 11.88
N PHE A 7 0.86 -10.81 12.36
CA PHE A 7 1.96 -9.93 11.95
C PHE A 7 3.32 -10.51 12.30
N LYS A 8 3.46 -11.11 13.49
CA LYS A 8 4.72 -11.70 13.94
C LYS A 8 5.15 -12.87 13.05
N ASP A 9 4.21 -13.67 12.60
CA ASP A 9 4.50 -14.84 11.76
C ASP A 9 4.99 -14.39 10.38
N TRP A 10 4.35 -13.37 9.79
CA TRP A 10 4.77 -12.78 8.52
C TRP A 10 6.12 -12.06 8.63
N GLU A 11 6.34 -11.31 9.71
CA GLU A 11 7.63 -10.68 9.97
C GLU A 11 8.76 -11.70 10.13
N SER A 12 8.47 -12.86 10.73
CA SER A 12 9.44 -13.95 10.88
C SER A 12 9.92 -14.55 9.55
N ILE A 13 9.09 -14.51 8.51
CA ILE A 13 9.43 -14.97 7.15
C ILE A 13 9.99 -13.84 6.26
N GLY A 14 10.28 -12.68 6.84
CA GLY A 14 10.90 -11.55 6.16
C GLY A 14 9.93 -10.56 5.52
N VAL A 15 8.62 -10.65 5.80
CA VAL A 15 7.64 -9.65 5.35
C VAL A 15 7.68 -8.45 6.28
N LYS A 16 8.00 -7.26 5.76
CA LYS A 16 7.91 -6.01 6.52
C LYS A 16 6.47 -5.51 6.54
N ILE A 17 5.89 -5.40 7.74
CA ILE A 17 4.52 -4.89 7.92
C ILE A 17 4.57 -3.47 8.45
N ILE A 18 3.81 -2.58 7.82
CA ILE A 18 3.67 -1.19 8.26
C ILE A 18 2.18 -0.92 8.47
N PRO A 19 1.67 -1.10 9.69
CA PRO A 19 0.28 -0.82 9.96
C PRO A 19 0.05 0.68 10.08
N ILE A 20 -1.09 1.16 9.54
CA ILE A 20 -1.40 2.58 9.42
C ILE A 20 -2.81 2.85 9.96
N LEU A 21 -2.94 3.84 10.85
CA LEU A 21 -4.21 4.33 11.34
C LEU A 21 -4.35 5.83 11.07
N SER A 22 -5.47 6.24 10.46
CA SER A 22 -5.76 7.64 10.16
C SER A 22 -6.07 8.45 11.40
N GLN A 23 -6.76 7.83 12.36
CA GLN A 23 -7.12 8.41 13.65
C GLN A 23 -6.78 7.41 14.76
N PRO A 24 -5.50 7.29 15.14
CA PRO A 24 -5.08 6.40 16.20
C PRO A 24 -5.22 7.03 17.58
N ASP A 25 -5.41 6.19 18.59
CA ASP A 25 -5.29 6.56 20.00
C ASP A 25 -3.82 6.90 20.36
N GLU A 26 -3.62 7.50 21.53
CA GLU A 26 -2.28 7.85 22.03
C GLU A 26 -1.35 6.64 22.17
N ARG A 27 -1.91 5.45 22.40
CA ARG A 27 -1.16 4.20 22.57
C ARG A 27 -0.62 3.62 21.25
N TRP A 28 -0.93 4.23 20.11
CA TRP A 28 -0.51 3.75 18.80
C TRP A 28 0.96 4.07 18.51
N SER A 29 1.74 3.02 18.26
CA SER A 29 3.16 3.07 17.91
C SER A 29 3.45 2.91 16.41
N GLY A 30 2.45 2.60 15.59
CA GLY A 30 2.61 2.44 14.14
C GLY A 30 2.51 3.76 13.36
N GLU A 31 2.43 3.69 12.04
CA GLU A 31 2.31 4.86 11.18
C GLU A 31 0.94 5.54 11.35
N ARG A 32 0.94 6.88 11.26
CA ARG A 32 -0.25 7.72 11.42
C ARG A 32 -0.66 8.33 10.09
N GLY A 33 -1.96 8.51 9.88
CA GLY A 33 -2.53 9.09 8.67
C GLY A 33 -3.01 8.04 7.69
N TYR A 34 -2.89 8.30 6.39
CA TYR A 34 -3.41 7.43 5.35
C TYR A 34 -2.31 6.72 4.58
N VAL A 35 -2.66 5.61 3.91
CA VAL A 35 -1.74 4.75 3.15
C VAL A 35 -0.91 5.55 2.15
N GLN A 36 -1.50 6.51 1.44
CA GLN A 36 -0.77 7.36 0.49
C GLN A 36 0.40 8.12 1.12
N THR A 37 0.26 8.57 2.37
CA THR A 37 1.28 9.37 3.05
C THR A 37 2.44 8.49 3.47
N ALA A 38 2.16 7.34 4.09
CA ALA A 38 3.18 6.36 4.45
C ALA A 38 3.91 5.83 3.21
N PHE A 39 3.15 5.55 2.14
CA PHE A 39 3.70 5.05 0.88
C PHE A 39 4.64 6.05 0.22
N SER A 40 4.30 7.35 0.20
CA SER A 40 5.17 8.39 -0.35
C SER A 40 6.54 8.50 0.34
N ARG A 41 6.63 8.12 1.63
CA ARG A 41 7.89 8.10 2.41
C ARG A 41 8.76 6.86 2.12
N ALA A 42 8.15 5.75 1.70
CA ALA A 42 8.86 4.51 1.37
C ALA A 42 9.49 4.53 -0.04
N LYS A 43 9.23 5.58 -0.83
CA LYS A 43 9.58 5.67 -2.26
C LYS A 43 11.08 5.58 -2.54
N ASP A 44 11.93 6.06 -1.63
CA ASP A 44 13.38 6.13 -1.87
C ASP A 44 14.09 4.76 -1.85
N ILE A 45 13.35 3.68 -1.60
CA ILE A 45 13.91 2.36 -1.27
C ILE A 45 13.80 1.37 -2.43
N LEU A 46 12.97 1.62 -3.46
CA LEU A 46 12.55 0.58 -4.40
C LEU A 46 13.09 0.80 -5.82
N ASN A 47 13.80 -0.20 -6.36
CA ASN A 47 14.18 -0.24 -7.77
C ASN A 47 12.93 -0.51 -8.63
N PRO A 48 12.54 0.42 -9.52
CA PRO A 48 11.32 0.26 -10.33
C PRO A 48 11.35 -0.91 -11.31
N SER A 49 12.53 -1.42 -11.70
CA SER A 49 12.63 -2.53 -12.66
C SER A 49 12.43 -3.92 -12.05
N SER A 50 12.52 -4.04 -10.73
CA SER A 50 12.43 -5.33 -10.01
C SER A 50 11.37 -5.35 -8.92
N THR A 51 10.49 -4.35 -8.89
CA THR A 51 9.47 -4.18 -7.85
C THR A 51 8.09 -4.20 -8.48
N VAL A 52 7.18 -5.01 -7.92
CA VAL A 52 5.76 -5.01 -8.27
C VAL A 52 4.97 -4.51 -7.07
N VAL A 53 3.95 -3.69 -7.33
CA VAL A 53 3.06 -3.15 -6.30
C VAL A 53 1.64 -3.65 -6.54
N VAL A 54 1.04 -4.22 -5.50
CA VAL A 54 -0.37 -4.60 -5.50
C VAL A 54 -1.13 -3.65 -4.58
N LEU A 55 -2.22 -3.08 -5.07
CA LEU A 55 -3.08 -2.19 -4.31
C LEU A 55 -4.52 -2.70 -4.34
N CYS A 56 -5.12 -2.87 -3.15
CA CYS A 56 -6.50 -3.34 -3.01
C CYS A 56 -7.25 -2.47 -2.00
N GLY A 57 -8.47 -2.08 -2.34
CA GLY A 57 -9.34 -1.27 -1.48
C GLY A 57 -10.22 -0.33 -2.28
N ARG A 58 -10.58 0.83 -1.69
CA ARG A 58 -11.43 1.82 -2.37
C ARG A 58 -10.73 2.41 -3.59
N LYS A 59 -11.49 2.65 -4.66
CA LYS A 59 -11.01 3.24 -5.92
C LYS A 59 -10.22 4.54 -5.69
N GLN A 60 -10.68 5.42 -4.81
CA GLN A 60 -9.99 6.68 -4.53
C GLN A 60 -8.58 6.49 -3.95
N MET A 61 -8.31 5.36 -3.28
CA MET A 61 -6.97 5.06 -2.78
C MET A 61 -5.99 4.86 -3.93
N ALA A 62 -6.40 4.17 -4.99
CA ALA A 62 -5.60 4.02 -6.21
C ALA A 62 -5.39 5.35 -6.91
N GLU A 63 -6.45 6.15 -7.05
CA GLU A 63 -6.36 7.47 -7.65
C GLU A 63 -5.33 8.34 -6.92
N VAL A 64 -5.32 8.38 -5.59
CA VAL A 64 -4.36 9.22 -4.84
C VAL A 64 -2.94 8.65 -4.87
N CYS A 65 -2.76 7.33 -4.77
CA CYS A 65 -1.44 6.70 -4.80
C CYS A 65 -0.76 6.80 -6.17
N PHE A 66 -1.55 6.84 -7.26
CA PHE A 66 -1.04 6.84 -8.64
C PHE A 66 -1.18 8.18 -9.38
N SER A 67 -2.06 9.12 -8.94
CA SER A 67 -2.27 10.43 -9.60
C SER A 67 -1.10 11.39 -9.42
N LYS A 68 -0.45 11.35 -8.26
CA LYS A 68 0.83 12.01 -8.10
C LYS A 68 1.83 11.12 -8.82
N ASN A 69 2.54 11.64 -9.82
CA ASN A 69 3.60 11.00 -10.62
C ASN A 69 4.68 10.32 -9.74
N TYR A 70 4.33 9.27 -9.02
CA TYR A 70 5.21 8.55 -8.11
C TYR A 70 5.83 7.33 -8.78
N TYR A 71 5.22 6.86 -9.87
CA TYR A 71 5.75 5.81 -10.73
C TYR A 71 5.47 6.11 -12.21
N SER A 72 6.34 6.92 -12.83
CA SER A 72 6.37 7.06 -14.30
C SER A 72 6.84 5.79 -15.03
N HIS A 73 7.37 4.79 -14.30
CA HIS A 73 8.00 3.59 -14.86
C HIS A 73 7.38 2.26 -14.44
N LEU A 74 6.42 2.22 -13.50
CA LEU A 74 5.66 0.98 -13.30
C LEU A 74 4.55 0.92 -14.33
N GLN A 75 4.65 -0.07 -15.21
CA GLN A 75 3.60 -0.44 -16.13
C GLN A 75 2.44 -0.99 -15.29
N LEU A 76 1.49 -0.11 -14.99
CA LEU A 76 0.24 -0.51 -14.34
C LEU A 76 -0.53 -1.38 -15.34
N CYS A 77 -0.75 -2.65 -15.02
CA CYS A 77 -1.85 -3.38 -15.63
C CYS A 77 -3.14 -2.82 -15.00
N PRO A 78 -3.94 -2.03 -15.74
CA PRO A 78 -5.15 -1.47 -15.17
C PRO A 78 -6.07 -2.62 -14.75
N TYR A 79 -6.58 -2.54 -13.52
CA TYR A 79 -7.55 -3.47 -12.92
C TYR A 79 -8.80 -3.71 -13.82
N ARG A 80 -9.03 -2.82 -14.79
CA ARG A 80 -10.12 -2.89 -15.77
C ARG A 80 -9.97 -4.05 -16.78
N GLU A 81 -8.78 -4.58 -17.02
CA GLU A 81 -8.60 -5.68 -17.99
C GLU A 81 -8.59 -7.08 -17.36
N LEU A 82 -8.36 -7.20 -16.04
CA LEU A 82 -8.24 -8.52 -15.38
C LEU A 82 -9.56 -9.10 -14.87
N TYR A 83 -10.57 -8.27 -14.62
CA TYR A 83 -11.89 -8.72 -14.21
C TYR A 83 -12.94 -7.87 -14.91
N GLY A 84 -13.52 -8.42 -15.98
CA GLY A 84 -14.65 -7.85 -16.72
C GLY A 84 -15.92 -7.77 -15.88
N PHE A 85 -15.92 -6.95 -14.82
CA PHE A 85 -17.13 -6.56 -14.11
C PHE A 85 -17.84 -5.50 -14.95
N SER A 86 -18.74 -5.97 -15.82
CA SER A 86 -19.85 -5.17 -16.32
C SER A 86 -20.65 -4.65 -15.13
N SER A 87 -20.95 -3.35 -15.18
CA SER A 87 -21.94 -2.66 -14.35
C SER A 87 -23.30 -3.35 -14.34
#